data_AF-A0A3S3U8L3-F1
#
_entry.id   AF-A0A3S3U8L3-F1
#
_cell.length_a   1.000
_cell.length_b   1.000
_cell.length_c   1.000
_cell.angle_alpha   90.00
_cell.angle_beta   90.00
_cell.angle_gamma   90.00
#
_symmetry.space_group_name_H-M   'P 1'
#
loop_
_entity.id
_entity.type
_entity.pdbx_description
1 polymer ?
#
loop_
_entity_poly.entity_id
_entity_poly.type
_entity_poly.pdbx_seq_one_letter_code
_entity_poly.pdbx_strand_id
1 'polypeptide(L)'
;MNTADRQNTRHAQDSSTSVFRLETMKTFLEGLMDKADSSKLMQCSPAVIEPIFNGATRMNPASLFLNTGSEEDLAYIRRQALNHNEEFPLATTGHTCHFDGPKDQGRDTANTKYLAYPDTPISSLQQKLDHRAGLVEVRMIMDDLMVNKEMIVSFISRGPIGSRVADPTLQITDSYYVIHSEYLLYRMIEPANFSRDVEQKGYIFINYHTAGELTADHVSAHLEHRRIYMDVERFHSYSVNNQYAGNSIAPKKINHRFANMNNLRRHFGSRLDEHMFITGFDVDGVRVYFAGAYPSGCGKTGTAMTGDALIGDDLAKIFIDKESGEVRAVNPEKGMFGIIEGVNRTDDPETMDVLEREGEEVIFSNLLVHEQKPYWQGCGYDLPETGRNFTGEWTKDSGRPMSHKNARFTIPLDTLANYDSATENSEGVKLSALIFGGRDYST
;
A
#
# COMPACT_ATOMS: atom_id res chain seq x y z
N MET A 1 56.48 -4.07 -11.54
CA MET A 1 55.50 -3.27 -10.76
C MET A 1 54.29 -2.99 -11.66
N ASN A 2 53.65 -4.03 -12.17
CA ASN A 2 52.47 -4.75 -11.65
C ASN A 2 51.14 -3.99 -11.80
N THR A 3 50.44 -4.30 -12.89
CA THR A 3 49.03 -4.00 -13.16
C THR A 3 48.08 -4.64 -12.14
N ALA A 4 48.49 -5.74 -11.52
CA ALA A 4 47.77 -6.39 -10.41
C ALA A 4 47.70 -5.52 -9.14
N ASP A 5 48.78 -4.79 -8.80
CA ASP A 5 48.78 -3.87 -7.65
C ASP A 5 47.87 -2.66 -7.89
N ARG A 6 47.72 -2.22 -9.14
CA ARG A 6 46.81 -1.12 -9.51
C ARG A 6 45.32 -1.51 -9.48
N GLN A 7 44.99 -2.77 -9.75
CA GLN A 7 43.61 -3.27 -9.61
C GLN A 7 43.23 -3.50 -8.15
N ASN A 8 44.14 -4.06 -7.33
CA ASN A 8 43.92 -4.23 -5.90
C ASN A 8 43.82 -2.90 -5.15
N THR A 9 44.62 -1.89 -5.51
CA THR A 9 44.53 -0.56 -4.89
C THR A 9 43.25 0.19 -5.29
N ARG A 10 42.77 0.05 -6.54
CA ARG A 10 41.48 0.63 -6.96
C ARG A 10 40.29 -0.04 -6.27
N HIS A 11 40.27 -1.37 -6.17
CA HIS A 11 39.23 -2.08 -5.42
C HIS A 11 39.24 -1.74 -3.92
N ALA A 12 40.42 -1.56 -3.32
CA ALA A 12 40.55 -1.15 -1.92
C ALA A 12 40.16 0.33 -1.68
N GLN A 13 40.35 1.21 -2.66
CA GLN A 13 39.90 2.61 -2.59
C GLN A 13 38.39 2.76 -2.82
N ASP A 14 37.80 1.98 -3.74
CA ASP A 14 36.35 1.97 -3.96
C ASP A 14 35.62 1.36 -2.74
N SER A 15 36.17 0.31 -2.14
CA SER A 15 35.58 -0.31 -0.94
C SER A 15 35.68 0.60 0.28
N SER A 16 36.79 1.29 0.51
CA SER A 16 36.93 2.23 1.63
C SER A 16 36.04 3.47 1.48
N THR A 17 35.89 3.99 0.26
CA THR A 17 34.98 5.09 -0.05
C THR A 17 33.52 4.69 0.16
N SER A 18 33.15 3.47 -0.24
CA SER A 18 31.81 2.91 -0.01
C SER A 18 31.50 2.73 1.47
N VAL A 19 32.45 2.25 2.27
CA VAL A 19 32.29 2.09 3.73
C VAL A 19 32.12 3.45 4.40
N PHE A 20 32.96 4.43 4.06
CA PHE A 20 32.86 5.79 4.61
C PHE A 20 31.50 6.45 4.28
N ARG A 21 31.00 6.27 3.05
CA ARG A 21 29.70 6.80 2.63
C ARG A 21 28.56 6.18 3.45
N LEU A 22 28.58 4.88 3.67
CA LEU A 22 27.55 4.19 4.46
C LEU A 22 27.55 4.64 5.93
N GLU A 23 28.71 4.74 6.55
CA GLU A 23 28.82 5.21 7.94
C GLU A 23 28.33 6.66 8.08
N THR A 24 28.59 7.50 7.07
CA THR A 24 28.06 8.88 7.04
C THR A 24 26.53 8.89 6.97
N MET A 25 25.92 8.04 6.13
CA MET A 25 24.47 7.91 6.03
C MET A 25 23.85 7.46 7.35
N LYS A 26 24.44 6.43 7.99
CA LYS A 26 23.99 5.94 9.30
C LYS A 26 24.07 7.03 10.36
N THR A 27 25.23 7.68 10.49
CA THR A 27 25.44 8.76 11.47
C THR A 27 24.41 9.88 11.30
N PHE A 28 24.08 10.26 10.06
CA PHE A 28 23.04 11.25 9.80
C PHE A 28 21.67 10.79 10.27
N LEU A 29 21.26 9.56 9.91
CA LEU A 29 19.95 9.01 10.26
C LEU A 29 19.81 8.78 11.77
N GLU A 30 20.86 8.30 12.44
CA GLU A 30 20.88 8.13 13.90
C GLU A 30 20.64 9.44 14.65
N GLY A 31 21.04 10.57 14.07
CA GLY A 31 20.77 11.89 14.64
C GLY A 31 19.30 12.31 14.65
N LEU A 32 18.43 11.56 13.94
CA LEU A 32 16.99 11.84 13.80
C LEU A 32 16.10 10.85 14.56
N MET A 33 16.66 9.81 15.18
CA MET A 33 15.89 8.72 15.79
C MET A 33 16.37 8.40 17.19
N ASP A 34 15.56 7.65 17.95
CA ASP A 34 15.96 7.17 19.27
C ASP A 34 16.91 5.96 19.19
N LYS A 35 17.33 5.45 20.36
CA LYS A 35 18.25 4.30 20.45
C LYS A 35 17.63 2.99 19.95
N ALA A 36 16.32 2.80 20.13
CA ALA A 36 15.64 1.59 19.70
C ALA A 36 15.59 1.55 18.18
N ASP A 37 15.23 2.67 17.55
CA ASP A 37 15.19 2.79 16.10
C ASP A 37 16.59 2.79 15.47
N SER A 38 17.60 3.41 16.09
CA SER A 38 19.00 3.27 15.66
C SER A 38 19.43 1.79 15.64
N SER A 39 19.03 1.01 16.64
CA SER A 39 19.32 -0.44 16.69
C SER A 39 18.62 -1.23 15.58
N LYS A 40 17.40 -0.84 15.20
CA LYS A 40 16.68 -1.40 14.03
C LYS A 40 17.38 -1.02 12.73
N LEU A 41 17.82 0.24 12.57
CA LEU A 41 18.53 0.74 11.39
C LEU A 41 19.84 -0.02 11.15
N MET A 42 20.57 -0.36 12.22
CA MET A 42 21.85 -1.07 12.12
C MET A 42 21.73 -2.49 11.55
N GLN A 43 20.53 -3.05 11.51
CA GLN A 43 20.23 -4.34 10.90
C GLN A 43 19.97 -4.23 9.38
N CYS A 44 19.84 -3.00 8.86
CA CYS A 44 19.55 -2.76 7.45
C CYS A 44 20.79 -2.90 6.57
N SER A 45 20.62 -3.46 5.37
CA SER A 45 21.66 -3.44 4.34
C SER A 45 21.83 -2.04 3.72
N PRO A 46 22.96 -1.77 3.03
CA PRO A 46 23.15 -0.49 2.33
C PRO A 46 22.04 -0.16 1.33
N ALA A 47 21.48 -1.17 0.65
CA ALA A 47 20.39 -1.02 -0.31
C ALA A 47 19.08 -0.52 0.34
N VAL A 48 18.95 -0.67 1.67
CA VAL A 48 17.82 -0.20 2.46
C VAL A 48 18.13 1.12 3.15
N ILE A 49 19.37 1.32 3.62
CA ILE A 49 19.80 2.57 4.27
C ILE A 49 19.83 3.73 3.27
N GLU A 50 20.34 3.52 2.06
CA GLU A 50 20.47 4.57 1.04
C GLU A 50 19.13 5.25 0.69
N PRO A 51 18.02 4.53 0.42
CA PRO A 51 16.74 5.18 0.17
C PRO A 51 16.18 5.92 1.39
N ILE A 52 16.35 5.40 2.62
CA ILE A 52 15.93 6.12 3.83
C ILE A 52 16.70 7.44 3.95
N PHE A 53 18.03 7.40 3.78
CA PHE A 53 18.87 8.59 3.76
C PHE A 53 18.47 9.58 2.65
N ASN A 54 18.19 9.10 1.44
CA ASN A 54 17.76 9.94 0.33
C ASN A 54 16.41 10.61 0.60
N GLY A 55 15.48 9.91 1.26
CA GLY A 55 14.21 10.46 1.71
C GLY A 55 14.42 11.52 2.77
N ALA A 56 15.16 11.21 3.83
CA ALA A 56 15.40 12.10 4.96
C ALA A 56 16.15 13.38 4.55
N THR A 57 17.20 13.27 3.72
CA THR A 57 17.93 14.45 3.22
C THR A 57 17.13 15.29 2.22
N ARG A 58 16.09 14.73 1.62
CA ARG A 58 15.21 15.45 0.68
C ARG A 58 14.07 16.16 1.41
N MET A 59 13.35 15.42 2.26
CA MET A 59 12.13 15.91 2.90
C MET A 59 12.40 16.56 4.26
N ASN A 60 13.63 16.39 4.78
CA ASN A 60 14.15 17.03 5.99
C ASN A 60 13.25 16.81 7.22
N PRO A 61 13.03 15.56 7.68
CA PRO A 61 12.12 15.29 8.78
C PRO A 61 12.67 15.77 10.13
N ALA A 62 11.77 16.10 11.06
CA ALA A 62 12.14 16.44 12.44
C ALA A 62 12.64 15.22 13.22
N SER A 63 12.06 14.05 12.97
CA SER A 63 12.45 12.76 13.54
C SER A 63 12.19 11.62 12.55
N LEU A 64 12.75 10.46 12.83
CA LEU A 64 12.55 9.22 12.10
C LEU A 64 12.03 8.13 13.04
N PHE A 65 11.00 7.41 12.59
CA PHE A 65 10.47 6.22 13.27
C PHE A 65 10.57 5.00 12.35
N LEU A 66 11.12 3.89 12.85
CA LEU A 66 11.23 2.64 12.10
C LEU A 66 10.19 1.62 12.56
N ASN A 67 9.16 1.42 11.73
CA ASN A 67 8.10 0.45 11.96
C ASN A 67 8.54 -0.96 11.52
N THR A 68 8.71 -1.88 12.47
CA THR A 68 9.03 -3.29 12.18
C THR A 68 7.79 -4.18 12.08
N GLY A 69 6.62 -3.65 12.46
CA GLY A 69 5.39 -4.42 12.63
C GLY A 69 5.24 -5.10 13.99
N SER A 70 6.10 -4.77 14.96
CA SER A 70 5.92 -5.21 16.34
C SER A 70 4.64 -4.61 16.96
N GLU A 71 4.03 -5.30 17.92
CA GLU A 71 2.83 -4.78 18.62
C GLU A 71 3.04 -3.40 19.24
N GLU A 72 4.26 -3.11 19.71
CA GLU A 72 4.63 -1.81 20.27
C GLU A 72 4.63 -0.71 19.21
N ASP A 73 5.23 -0.98 18.04
CA ASP A 73 5.25 -0.04 16.91
C ASP A 73 3.82 0.21 16.40
N LEU A 74 3.00 -0.83 16.34
CA LEU A 74 1.60 -0.71 15.90
C LEU A 74 0.75 0.08 16.88
N ALA A 75 0.90 -0.17 18.18
CA ALA A 75 0.25 0.62 19.21
C ALA A 75 0.70 2.09 19.18
N TYR A 76 1.96 2.36 18.82
CA TYR A 76 2.45 3.71 18.56
C TYR A 76 1.74 4.35 17.37
N ILE A 77 1.73 3.68 16.21
CA ILE A 77 1.09 4.17 14.98
C ILE A 77 -0.39 4.49 15.19
N ARG A 78 -1.16 3.56 15.77
CA ARG A 78 -2.59 3.74 16.08
C ARG A 78 -2.82 4.99 16.93
N ARG A 79 -2.02 5.14 18.00
CA ARG A 79 -2.12 6.30 18.89
C ARG A 79 -1.77 7.60 18.16
N GLN A 80 -0.76 7.59 17.32
CA GLN A 80 -0.37 8.79 16.58
C GLN A 80 -1.36 9.18 15.49
N ALA A 81 -1.99 8.23 14.81
CA ALA A 81 -3.08 8.52 13.87
C ALA A 81 -4.21 9.33 14.54
N LEU A 82 -4.55 8.98 15.78
CA LEU A 82 -5.53 9.72 16.60
C LEU A 82 -4.97 11.07 17.09
N ASN A 83 -3.75 11.10 17.64
CA ASN A 83 -3.15 12.33 18.17
C ASN A 83 -2.99 13.42 17.10
N HIS A 84 -2.69 13.02 15.86
CA HIS A 84 -2.52 13.91 14.73
C HIS A 84 -3.84 14.24 14.02
N ASN A 85 -4.97 13.69 14.48
CA ASN A 85 -6.29 13.81 13.85
C ASN A 85 -6.32 13.34 12.39
N GLU A 86 -5.41 12.43 12.03
CA GLU A 86 -5.53 11.72 10.76
C GLU A 86 -6.70 10.75 10.82
N GLU A 87 -6.95 10.16 11.99
CA GLU A 87 -8.12 9.33 12.27
C GLU A 87 -8.86 9.85 13.52
N PHE A 88 -10.14 9.54 13.63
CA PHE A 88 -10.92 9.76 14.84
C PHE A 88 -11.72 8.50 15.21
N PRO A 89 -11.90 8.23 16.52
CA PRO A 89 -12.60 7.02 16.96
C PRO A 89 -14.08 7.08 16.64
N LEU A 90 -14.67 5.91 16.43
CA LEU A 90 -16.12 5.70 16.33
C LEU A 90 -16.67 5.09 17.62
N ALA A 91 -18.00 4.95 17.70
CA ALA A 91 -18.68 4.44 18.88
C ALA A 91 -18.31 2.99 19.21
N THR A 92 -18.03 2.20 18.17
CA THR A 92 -17.61 0.79 18.28
C THR A 92 -16.12 0.72 18.56
N THR A 93 -15.73 -0.07 19.58
CA THR A 93 -14.33 -0.22 19.98
C THR A 93 -13.51 -0.81 18.86
N GLY A 94 -12.36 -0.21 18.54
CA GLY A 94 -11.49 -0.65 17.44
C GLY A 94 -11.82 0.00 16.08
N HIS A 95 -12.95 0.71 15.97
CA HIS A 95 -13.31 1.41 14.74
C HIS A 95 -12.83 2.85 14.75
N THR A 96 -12.27 3.29 13.63
CA THR A 96 -11.90 4.67 13.36
C THR A 96 -12.44 5.14 12.02
N CYS A 97 -12.42 6.46 11.81
CA CYS A 97 -12.71 7.04 10.51
C CYS A 97 -11.65 8.08 10.12
N HIS A 98 -11.30 8.08 8.84
CA HIS A 98 -10.41 9.03 8.17
C HIS A 98 -11.21 9.88 7.17
N PHE A 99 -10.88 11.17 7.08
CA PHE A 99 -11.39 12.04 6.02
C PHE A 99 -10.23 12.56 5.17
N ASP A 100 -10.29 12.26 3.89
CA ASP A 100 -9.45 12.92 2.90
C ASP A 100 -10.03 14.30 2.54
N GLY A 101 -9.21 15.15 1.92
CA GLY A 101 -9.69 16.43 1.37
C GLY A 101 -10.82 16.25 0.34
N PRO A 102 -11.79 17.16 0.22
CA PRO A 102 -12.90 17.04 -0.74
C PRO A 102 -12.50 16.87 -2.22
N LYS A 103 -11.28 17.28 -2.57
CA LYS A 103 -10.71 17.16 -3.93
C LYS A 103 -9.68 16.02 -4.04
N ASP A 104 -9.49 15.25 -2.97
CA ASP A 104 -8.60 14.09 -2.87
C ASP A 104 -9.38 12.84 -2.46
N GLN A 105 -10.39 12.47 -3.24
CA GLN A 105 -11.32 11.39 -2.90
C GLN A 105 -11.23 10.20 -3.88
N GLY A 106 -10.13 10.14 -4.62
CA GLY A 106 -9.96 9.20 -5.72
C GLY A 106 -8.58 9.26 -6.33
N ARG A 107 -8.31 8.27 -7.19
CA ARG A 107 -7.06 8.22 -7.94
C ARG A 107 -6.96 9.40 -8.92
N ASP A 108 -5.85 10.13 -8.85
CA ASP A 108 -5.59 11.24 -9.75
C ASP A 108 -4.82 10.78 -10.99
N THR A 109 -5.56 10.32 -12.00
CA THR A 109 -4.96 9.88 -13.26
C THR A 109 -4.29 11.01 -14.03
N ALA A 110 -4.67 12.27 -13.78
CA ALA A 110 -4.10 13.43 -14.49
C ALA A 110 -2.68 13.73 -14.00
N ASN A 111 -2.43 13.59 -12.70
CA ASN A 111 -1.11 13.82 -12.09
C ASN A 111 -0.32 12.52 -11.80
N THR A 112 -0.85 11.36 -12.20
CA THR A 112 -0.12 10.09 -12.16
C THR A 112 0.70 9.91 -13.43
N LYS A 113 2.03 9.80 -13.32
CA LYS A 113 2.92 9.65 -14.49
C LYS A 113 3.99 8.57 -14.30
N TYR A 114 4.34 7.92 -15.40
CA TYR A 114 5.44 6.98 -15.52
C TYR A 114 6.69 7.74 -15.96
N LEU A 115 7.69 7.80 -15.08
CA LEU A 115 8.99 8.37 -15.37
C LEU A 115 9.84 7.29 -16.03
N ALA A 116 10.16 7.48 -17.30
CA ALA A 116 10.83 6.44 -18.09
C ALA A 116 11.72 7.07 -19.17
N TYR A 117 12.72 6.32 -19.63
CA TYR A 117 13.56 6.76 -20.76
C TYR A 117 12.75 6.83 -22.06
N PRO A 118 13.16 7.65 -23.05
CA PRO A 118 12.40 7.83 -24.30
C PRO A 118 12.05 6.51 -25.01
N ASP A 119 12.93 5.53 -24.98
CA ASP A 119 12.82 4.22 -25.61
C ASP A 119 12.11 3.15 -24.75
N THR A 120 11.93 3.40 -23.45
CA THR A 120 11.18 2.47 -22.59
C THR A 120 9.72 2.36 -23.04
N PRO A 121 9.23 1.15 -23.37
CA PRO A 121 7.85 0.97 -23.80
C PRO A 121 6.90 1.17 -22.62
N ILE A 122 5.96 2.09 -22.78
CA ILE A 122 4.88 2.36 -21.84
C ILE A 122 3.57 2.34 -22.63
N SER A 123 2.53 1.72 -22.08
CA SER A 123 1.21 1.67 -22.71
C SER A 123 0.72 3.07 -23.06
N SER A 124 0.10 3.22 -24.24
CA SER A 124 -0.51 4.47 -24.69
C SER A 124 -1.66 4.95 -23.80
N LEU A 125 -2.20 4.08 -22.94
CA LEU A 125 -3.21 4.42 -21.94
C LEU A 125 -2.62 5.08 -20.68
N GLN A 126 -1.30 5.14 -20.56
CA GLN A 126 -0.61 5.72 -19.41
C GLN A 126 0.10 7.01 -19.80
N GLN A 127 0.24 7.92 -18.84
CA GLN A 127 0.99 9.15 -19.04
C GLN A 127 2.48 8.92 -18.82
N LYS A 128 3.29 9.07 -19.86
CA LYS A 128 4.75 9.01 -19.80
C LYS A 128 5.34 10.41 -19.68
N LEU A 129 6.34 10.56 -18.81
CA LEU A 129 7.16 11.77 -18.68
C LEU A 129 8.64 11.39 -18.78
N ASP A 130 9.47 12.27 -19.34
CA ASP A 130 10.92 12.08 -19.34
C ASP A 130 11.44 11.86 -17.92
N HIS A 131 12.26 10.81 -17.76
CA HIS A 131 12.75 10.35 -16.47
C HIS A 131 13.43 11.45 -15.67
N ARG A 132 14.37 12.18 -16.27
CA ARG A 132 15.15 13.21 -15.58
C ARG A 132 14.27 14.42 -15.27
N ALA A 133 13.46 14.88 -16.22
CA ALA A 133 12.59 16.03 -16.02
C ALA A 133 11.58 15.78 -14.88
N GLY A 134 10.93 14.61 -14.87
CA GLY A 134 9.97 14.26 -13.82
C GLY A 134 10.61 14.08 -12.44
N LEU A 135 11.80 13.48 -12.37
CA LEU A 135 12.54 13.36 -11.11
C LEU A 135 12.95 14.72 -10.54
N VAL A 136 13.38 15.66 -11.38
CA VAL A 136 13.72 17.03 -10.96
C VAL A 136 12.46 17.72 -10.42
N GLU A 137 11.35 17.67 -11.17
CA GLU A 137 10.08 18.28 -10.76
C GLU A 137 9.61 17.76 -9.40
N VAL A 138 9.43 16.43 -9.27
CA VAL A 138 8.83 15.88 -8.05
C VAL A 138 9.74 16.03 -6.83
N ARG A 139 11.06 15.91 -6.99
CA ARG A 139 11.99 16.13 -5.88
C ARG A 139 12.03 17.58 -5.44
N MET A 140 11.87 18.55 -6.35
CA MET A 140 11.74 19.95 -5.96
C MET A 140 10.46 20.21 -5.18
N ILE A 141 9.36 19.54 -5.53
CA ILE A 141 8.10 19.67 -4.78
C ILE A 141 8.22 19.06 -3.38
N MET A 142 8.93 17.94 -3.24
CA MET A 142 9.09 17.22 -1.96
C MET A 142 10.13 17.82 -1.00
N ASP A 143 10.85 18.86 -1.43
CA ASP A 143 11.91 19.48 -0.62
C ASP A 143 11.33 20.05 0.69
N ASP A 144 11.93 19.70 1.82
CA ASP A 144 11.59 20.24 3.14
C ASP A 144 10.11 20.06 3.60
N LEU A 145 9.35 19.14 3.00
CA LEU A 145 7.93 18.95 3.36
C LEU A 145 7.69 18.23 4.71
N MET A 146 8.75 17.75 5.37
CA MET A 146 8.69 17.07 6.66
C MET A 146 9.41 17.81 7.81
N VAL A 147 9.82 19.08 7.64
CA VAL A 147 10.63 19.85 8.64
C VAL A 147 10.10 19.78 10.09
N ASN A 148 8.78 19.66 10.26
CA ASN A 148 8.13 19.58 11.57
C ASN A 148 7.36 18.26 11.77
N LYS A 149 7.73 17.22 11.04
CA LYS A 149 7.04 15.94 11.02
C LYS A 149 8.01 14.79 11.27
N GLU A 150 7.47 13.73 11.83
CA GLU A 150 8.15 12.45 11.88
C GLU A 150 8.04 11.75 10.53
N MET A 151 9.16 11.26 10.02
CA MET A 151 9.18 10.35 8.87
C MET A 151 9.12 8.91 9.38
N ILE A 152 8.10 8.19 8.95
CA ILE A 152 7.86 6.79 9.26
C ILE A 152 8.39 5.95 8.11
N VAL A 153 9.17 4.93 8.44
CA VAL A 153 9.69 3.95 7.49
C VAL A 153 9.11 2.59 7.83
N SER A 154 8.40 1.97 6.89
CA SER A 154 7.84 0.62 7.03
C SER A 154 8.48 -0.35 6.04
N PHE A 155 8.83 -1.52 6.56
CA PHE A 155 9.40 -2.63 5.79
C PHE A 155 8.28 -3.63 5.51
N ILE A 156 7.92 -3.80 4.25
CA ILE A 156 6.70 -4.51 3.84
C ILE A 156 7.05 -5.67 2.89
N SER A 157 6.46 -6.83 3.14
CA SER A 157 6.42 -7.93 2.17
C SER A 157 5.09 -7.90 1.40
N ARG A 158 5.17 -7.65 0.08
CA ARG A 158 4.01 -7.75 -0.81
C ARG A 158 3.76 -9.19 -1.25
N GLY A 159 3.18 -9.96 -0.35
CA GLY A 159 2.91 -11.39 -0.46
C GLY A 159 3.34 -12.10 0.82
N PRO A 160 3.03 -13.39 0.96
CA PRO A 160 3.42 -14.14 2.16
C PRO A 160 4.93 -14.12 2.34
N ILE A 161 5.39 -13.91 3.58
CA ILE A 161 6.81 -13.81 3.88
C ILE A 161 7.51 -15.13 3.47
N GLY A 162 8.64 -15.01 2.77
CA GLY A 162 9.36 -16.14 2.22
C GLY A 162 8.88 -16.61 0.84
N SER A 163 7.77 -16.08 0.33
CA SER A 163 7.30 -16.43 -1.01
C SER A 163 8.30 -15.99 -2.08
N ARG A 164 8.53 -16.86 -3.07
CA ARG A 164 9.41 -16.57 -4.21
C ARG A 164 8.93 -15.41 -5.09
N VAL A 165 7.64 -15.07 -5.03
CA VAL A 165 7.01 -13.97 -5.77
C VAL A 165 6.62 -12.77 -4.89
N ALA A 166 6.88 -12.81 -3.58
CA ALA A 166 6.74 -11.63 -2.75
C ALA A 166 7.76 -10.55 -3.15
N ASP A 167 7.34 -9.29 -3.13
CA ASP A 167 8.20 -8.16 -3.44
C ASP A 167 8.56 -7.37 -2.17
N PRO A 168 9.86 -7.20 -1.86
CA PRO A 168 10.28 -6.34 -0.76
C PRO A 168 9.97 -4.89 -1.09
N THR A 169 9.15 -4.27 -0.25
CA THR A 169 8.60 -2.93 -0.41
C THR A 169 8.95 -2.06 0.79
N LEU A 170 9.59 -0.92 0.53
CA LEU A 170 9.88 0.11 1.53
C LEU A 170 8.90 1.27 1.35
N GLN A 171 8.11 1.57 2.37
CA GLN A 171 7.26 2.76 2.43
C GLN A 171 7.92 3.80 3.33
N ILE A 172 8.05 5.03 2.84
CA ILE A 172 8.56 6.19 3.59
C ILE A 172 7.47 7.26 3.52
N THR A 173 6.94 7.68 4.67
CA THR A 173 5.79 8.60 4.74
C THR A 173 5.78 9.44 6.01
N ASP A 174 5.01 10.53 6.05
CA ASP A 174 4.71 11.34 7.23
C ASP A 174 3.25 11.19 7.71
N SER A 175 2.59 10.08 7.35
CA SER A 175 1.17 9.87 7.62
C SER A 175 0.99 8.56 8.37
N TYR A 176 0.45 8.65 9.57
CA TYR A 176 0.13 7.51 10.40
C TYR A 176 -1.08 6.73 9.87
N TYR A 177 -2.07 7.40 9.27
CA TYR A 177 -3.21 6.75 8.59
C TYR A 177 -2.73 5.82 7.46
N VAL A 178 -1.75 6.26 6.66
CA VAL A 178 -1.18 5.44 5.59
C VAL A 178 -0.57 4.16 6.15
N ILE A 179 0.26 4.28 7.21
CA ILE A 179 0.92 3.11 7.80
C ILE A 179 -0.06 2.21 8.56
N HIS A 180 -1.05 2.79 9.24
CA HIS A 180 -2.11 2.05 9.90
C HIS A 180 -2.92 1.22 8.89
N SER A 181 -3.31 1.84 7.77
CA SER A 181 -3.97 1.13 6.68
C SER A 181 -3.06 0.07 6.04
N GLU A 182 -1.78 0.36 5.84
CA GLU A 182 -0.82 -0.61 5.32
C GLU A 182 -0.62 -1.80 6.24
N TYR A 183 -0.70 -1.62 7.57
CA TYR A 183 -0.63 -2.72 8.52
C TYR A 183 -1.81 -3.70 8.37
N LEU A 184 -3.03 -3.19 8.15
CA LEU A 184 -4.20 -4.04 7.90
C LEU A 184 -4.08 -4.75 6.54
N LEU A 185 -3.51 -4.07 5.55
CA LEU A 185 -3.47 -4.55 4.16
C LEU A 185 -2.26 -5.41 3.81
N TYR A 186 -1.13 -5.29 4.52
CA TYR A 186 0.15 -5.92 4.15
C TYR A 186 0.94 -6.46 5.33
N ARG A 187 1.93 -7.30 5.02
CA ARG A 187 2.77 -7.96 6.02
C ARG A 187 3.99 -7.10 6.30
N MET A 188 4.11 -6.64 7.54
CA MET A 188 5.34 -6.00 8.01
C MET A 188 6.43 -7.06 8.21
N ILE A 189 7.68 -6.68 7.99
CA ILE A 189 8.82 -7.60 8.07
C ILE A 189 9.99 -6.93 8.77
N GLU A 190 10.59 -7.65 9.72
CA GLU A 190 11.73 -7.15 10.49
C GLU A 190 12.91 -6.69 9.59
N PRO A 191 13.62 -5.60 9.94
CA PRO A 191 14.61 -4.96 9.06
C PRO A 191 15.73 -5.90 8.57
N ALA A 192 16.20 -6.81 9.43
CA ALA A 192 17.20 -7.81 9.06
C ALA A 192 16.67 -8.80 8.01
N ASN A 193 15.42 -9.24 8.16
CA ASN A 193 14.78 -10.19 7.25
C ASN A 193 14.47 -9.51 5.92
N PHE A 194 13.98 -8.27 5.96
CA PHE A 194 13.75 -7.44 4.78
C PHE A 194 15.04 -7.25 3.97
N SER A 195 16.15 -6.91 4.65
CA SER A 195 17.45 -6.73 4.00
C SER A 195 17.96 -7.99 3.31
N ARG A 196 17.75 -9.18 3.92
CA ARG A 196 18.07 -10.46 3.29
C ARG A 196 17.18 -10.75 2.09
N ASP A 197 15.89 -10.44 2.18
CA ASP A 197 14.96 -10.61 1.06
C ASP A 197 15.36 -9.71 -0.13
N VAL A 198 15.66 -8.43 0.13
CA VAL A 198 16.19 -7.50 -0.90
C VAL A 198 17.44 -8.05 -1.59
N GLU A 199 18.40 -8.58 -0.83
CA GLU A 199 19.61 -9.18 -1.39
C GLU A 199 19.30 -10.41 -2.25
N GLN A 200 18.44 -11.31 -1.76
CA GLN A 200 18.05 -12.53 -2.50
C GLN A 200 17.28 -12.23 -3.78
N LYS A 201 16.39 -11.23 -3.75
CA LYS A 201 15.59 -10.82 -4.91
C LYS A 201 16.39 -9.99 -5.92
N GLY A 202 17.39 -9.24 -5.46
CA GLY A 202 18.16 -8.31 -6.28
C GLY A 202 17.34 -7.10 -6.77
N TYR A 203 16.27 -6.75 -6.05
CA TYR A 203 15.50 -5.53 -6.23
C TYR A 203 14.74 -5.18 -4.94
N ILE A 204 14.24 -3.96 -4.90
CA ILE A 204 13.39 -3.40 -3.85
C ILE A 204 12.44 -2.39 -4.50
N PHE A 205 11.20 -2.31 -4.01
CA PHE A 205 10.30 -1.21 -4.37
C PHE A 205 10.40 -0.12 -3.30
N ILE A 206 10.70 1.11 -3.70
CA ILE A 206 10.91 2.23 -2.77
C ILE A 206 9.83 3.28 -3.01
N ASN A 207 9.14 3.69 -1.96
CA ASN A 207 7.99 4.59 -2.07
C ASN A 207 8.20 5.77 -1.14
N TYR A 208 8.35 6.94 -1.73
CA TYR A 208 8.39 8.20 -0.99
C TYR A 208 7.01 8.83 -1.07
N HIS A 209 6.38 8.97 0.08
CA HIS A 209 5.10 9.62 0.24
C HIS A 209 5.22 10.80 1.20
N THR A 210 4.48 11.88 0.94
CA THR A 210 4.18 12.89 1.96
C THR A 210 2.82 13.50 1.69
N ALA A 211 2.04 13.67 2.76
CA ALA A 211 0.78 14.40 2.68
C ALA A 211 0.98 15.90 2.42
N GLY A 212 2.23 16.40 2.54
CA GLY A 212 2.56 17.82 2.43
C GLY A 212 2.00 18.63 3.59
N GLU A 213 2.04 19.95 3.49
CA GLU A 213 1.39 20.81 4.50
C GLU A 213 -0.09 20.44 4.63
N LEU A 214 -0.59 20.35 5.87
CA LEU A 214 -2.00 20.07 6.16
C LEU A 214 -2.70 21.36 6.58
N THR A 215 -3.94 21.50 6.15
CA THR A 215 -4.84 22.58 6.57
C THR A 215 -5.31 22.39 8.01
N ALA A 216 -6.05 23.38 8.54
CA ALA A 216 -6.69 23.27 9.86
C ALA A 216 -7.70 22.12 9.96
N ASP A 217 -8.23 21.65 8.83
CA ASP A 217 -9.12 20.48 8.75
C ASP A 217 -8.34 19.16 8.58
N HIS A 218 -7.02 19.19 8.76
CA HIS A 218 -6.11 18.02 8.67
C HIS A 218 -6.05 17.36 7.29
N VAL A 219 -6.35 18.12 6.23
CA VAL A 219 -6.25 17.66 4.83
C VAL A 219 -5.14 18.37 4.06
N SER A 220 -4.54 17.73 3.05
CA SER A 220 -3.46 18.31 2.23
C SER A 220 -3.80 19.69 1.67
N ALA A 221 -2.95 20.68 1.97
CA ALA A 221 -3.16 22.09 1.63
C ALA A 221 -2.84 22.43 0.17
N HIS A 222 -1.83 21.76 -0.41
CA HIS A 222 -1.26 22.11 -1.73
C HIS A 222 -1.58 21.09 -2.81
N LEU A 223 -2.87 20.74 -2.93
CA LEU A 223 -3.33 19.69 -3.85
C LEU A 223 -3.08 20.04 -5.34
N GLU A 224 -2.95 21.32 -5.68
CA GLU A 224 -2.54 21.81 -7.00
C GLU A 224 -1.12 21.36 -7.39
N HIS A 225 -0.27 21.09 -6.39
CA HIS A 225 1.09 20.59 -6.56
C HIS A 225 1.17 19.06 -6.40
N ARG A 226 0.04 18.35 -6.28
CA ARG A 226 -0.01 16.89 -6.16
C ARG A 226 0.66 16.21 -7.34
N ARG A 227 1.51 15.21 -7.07
CA ARG A 227 2.13 14.33 -8.08
C ARG A 227 2.13 12.89 -7.56
N ILE A 228 1.90 11.93 -8.47
CA ILE A 228 2.05 10.50 -8.21
C ILE A 228 2.94 9.93 -9.32
N TYR A 229 4.24 10.08 -9.16
CA TYR A 229 5.22 9.72 -10.18
C TYR A 229 5.84 8.36 -9.90
N MET A 230 6.02 7.57 -10.94
CA MET A 230 6.53 6.20 -10.89
C MET A 230 7.77 6.08 -11.77
N ASP A 231 8.95 6.08 -11.16
CA ASP A 231 10.20 5.70 -11.81
C ASP A 231 10.21 4.18 -12.00
N VAL A 232 9.77 3.77 -13.19
CA VAL A 232 9.70 2.35 -13.56
C VAL A 232 11.05 1.75 -13.92
N GLU A 233 12.09 2.57 -14.04
CA GLU A 233 13.45 2.06 -14.28
C GLU A 233 14.09 1.56 -12.99
N ARG A 234 13.78 2.23 -11.88
CA ARG A 234 14.36 1.94 -10.56
C ARG A 234 13.37 1.40 -9.54
N PHE A 235 12.08 1.30 -9.92
CA PHE A 235 10.97 0.95 -9.03
C PHE A 235 10.86 1.88 -7.83
N HIS A 236 10.99 3.19 -8.08
CA HIS A 236 10.74 4.22 -7.08
C HIS A 236 9.42 4.93 -7.37
N SER A 237 8.58 5.12 -6.35
CA SER A 237 7.44 6.02 -6.44
C SER A 237 7.65 7.28 -5.61
N TYR A 238 7.06 8.37 -6.10
CA TYR A 238 7.06 9.69 -5.47
C TYR A 238 5.63 10.19 -5.46
N SER A 239 5.00 10.18 -4.30
CA SER A 239 3.62 10.63 -4.09
C SER A 239 3.62 11.80 -3.10
N VAL A 240 3.14 12.96 -3.53
CA VAL A 240 3.27 14.20 -2.74
C VAL A 240 1.97 14.99 -2.74
N ASN A 241 1.68 15.68 -1.63
CA ASN A 241 0.50 16.53 -1.42
C ASN A 241 -0.82 15.77 -1.64
N ASN A 242 -0.96 14.58 -1.04
CA ASN A 242 -2.18 13.79 -1.05
C ASN A 242 -2.26 12.87 0.17
N GLN A 243 -3.46 12.42 0.51
CA GLN A 243 -3.73 11.47 1.60
C GLN A 243 -4.50 10.24 1.11
N TYR A 244 -5.31 10.39 0.05
CA TYR A 244 -6.19 9.32 -0.42
C TYR A 244 -5.42 8.03 -0.65
N ALA A 245 -5.83 6.96 0.03
CA ALA A 245 -5.17 5.65 0.02
C ALA A 245 -4.77 5.15 -1.38
N GLY A 246 -5.59 5.42 -2.41
CA GLY A 246 -5.28 5.02 -3.79
C GLY A 246 -4.05 5.71 -4.42
N ASN A 247 -3.58 6.80 -3.82
CA ASN A 247 -2.43 7.61 -4.21
C ASN A 247 -1.28 7.52 -3.17
N SER A 248 -1.59 7.29 -1.89
CA SER A 248 -0.63 7.30 -0.77
C SER A 248 -0.15 5.89 -0.36
N ILE A 249 -1.02 4.87 -0.40
CA ILE A 249 -0.68 3.46 -0.13
C ILE A 249 -0.06 2.85 -1.39
N ALA A 250 1.23 3.08 -1.57
CA ALA A 250 1.97 2.60 -2.72
C ALA A 250 1.99 1.05 -2.87
N PRO A 251 2.01 0.27 -1.78
CA PRO A 251 1.90 -1.19 -1.86
C PRO A 251 0.59 -1.69 -2.47
N LYS A 252 -0.39 -0.84 -2.83
CA LYS A 252 -1.57 -1.25 -3.59
C LYS A 252 -1.34 -1.21 -5.09
N LYS A 253 -1.86 -0.21 -5.80
CA LYS A 253 -1.81 -0.18 -7.28
C LYS A 253 -0.50 0.35 -7.85
N ILE A 254 0.27 1.14 -7.10
CA ILE A 254 1.55 1.69 -7.58
C ILE A 254 2.57 0.56 -7.72
N ASN A 255 2.85 -0.19 -6.65
CA ASN A 255 3.83 -1.27 -6.73
C ASN A 255 3.33 -2.49 -7.52
N HIS A 256 2.02 -2.62 -7.75
CA HIS A 256 1.49 -3.63 -8.66
C HIS A 256 1.96 -3.36 -10.10
N ARG A 257 2.07 -2.08 -10.49
CA ARG A 257 2.64 -1.69 -11.78
C ARG A 257 4.14 -1.97 -11.84
N PHE A 258 4.87 -1.77 -10.74
CA PHE A 258 6.29 -2.16 -10.64
C PHE A 258 6.46 -3.68 -10.75
N ALA A 259 5.65 -4.45 -10.05
CA ALA A 259 5.66 -5.92 -10.11
C ALA A 259 5.37 -6.43 -11.53
N ASN A 260 4.35 -5.88 -12.19
CA ASN A 260 4.06 -6.20 -13.59
C ASN A 260 5.25 -5.90 -14.51
N MET A 261 5.86 -4.70 -14.37
CA MET A 261 7.05 -4.33 -15.14
C MET A 261 8.26 -5.24 -14.83
N ASN A 262 8.46 -5.61 -13.58
CA ASN A 262 9.51 -6.52 -13.16
C ASN A 262 9.32 -7.92 -13.79
N ASN A 263 8.09 -8.42 -13.80
CA ASN A 263 7.75 -9.69 -14.43
C ASN A 263 8.01 -9.65 -15.94
N LEU A 264 7.59 -8.59 -16.63
CA LEU A 264 7.86 -8.43 -18.06
C LEU A 264 9.37 -8.39 -18.38
N ARG A 265 10.19 -7.79 -17.51
CA ARG A 265 11.64 -7.63 -17.73
C ARG A 265 12.46 -8.84 -17.31
N ARG A 266 12.14 -9.46 -16.17
CA ARG A 266 12.98 -10.47 -15.51
C ARG A 266 12.36 -11.87 -15.44
N HIS A 267 11.05 -11.99 -15.59
CA HIS A 267 10.31 -13.24 -15.38
C HIS A 267 9.28 -13.54 -16.47
N PHE A 268 9.50 -12.99 -17.68
CA PHE A 268 8.56 -13.09 -18.79
C PHE A 268 8.17 -14.55 -19.05
N GLY A 269 6.86 -14.80 -19.14
CA GLY A 269 6.30 -16.14 -19.37
C GLY A 269 6.28 -17.07 -18.16
N SER A 270 6.82 -16.67 -17.00
CA SER A 270 6.86 -17.51 -15.78
C SER A 270 6.12 -16.91 -14.59
N ARG A 271 5.82 -15.61 -14.62
CA ARG A 271 5.11 -14.87 -13.56
C ARG A 271 4.17 -13.85 -14.16
N LEU A 272 3.05 -13.61 -13.48
CA LEU A 272 2.05 -12.61 -13.78
C LEU A 272 1.64 -11.89 -12.49
N ASP A 273 1.43 -10.59 -12.60
CA ASP A 273 0.86 -9.76 -11.54
C ASP A 273 -0.44 -9.18 -12.10
N GLU A 274 -1.57 -9.71 -11.62
CA GLU A 274 -2.88 -9.47 -12.22
C GLU A 274 -3.89 -8.83 -11.26
N HIS A 275 -4.85 -8.11 -11.83
CA HIS A 275 -5.97 -7.51 -11.12
C HIS A 275 -7.11 -8.52 -10.91
N MET A 276 -6.78 -9.64 -10.24
CA MET A 276 -7.67 -10.78 -10.03
C MET A 276 -7.95 -11.03 -8.55
N PHE A 277 -9.17 -11.49 -8.22
CA PHE A 277 -9.41 -12.16 -6.94
C PHE A 277 -8.80 -13.57 -6.95
N ILE A 278 -8.65 -14.19 -5.79
CA ILE A 278 -8.34 -15.60 -5.58
C ILE A 278 -9.33 -16.14 -4.53
N THR A 279 -10.13 -17.12 -4.92
CA THR A 279 -11.08 -17.78 -4.01
C THR A 279 -11.17 -19.27 -4.33
N GLY A 280 -11.46 -20.09 -3.32
CA GLY A 280 -11.61 -21.53 -3.46
C GLY A 280 -13.02 -22.00 -3.12
N PHE A 281 -13.39 -23.12 -3.72
CA PHE A 281 -14.65 -23.82 -3.48
C PHE A 281 -14.37 -25.26 -3.07
N ASP A 282 -15.18 -25.78 -2.14
CA ASP A 282 -15.14 -27.18 -1.75
C ASP A 282 -15.98 -28.02 -2.72
N VAL A 283 -15.31 -28.86 -3.52
CA VAL A 283 -15.92 -29.75 -4.50
C VAL A 283 -15.59 -31.19 -4.12
N ASP A 284 -16.61 -31.96 -3.74
CA ASP A 284 -16.49 -33.37 -3.33
C ASP A 284 -15.42 -33.60 -2.24
N GLY A 285 -15.31 -32.66 -1.29
CA GLY A 285 -14.34 -32.69 -0.19
C GLY A 285 -12.92 -32.27 -0.56
N VAL A 286 -12.72 -31.73 -1.77
CA VAL A 286 -11.44 -31.18 -2.25
C VAL A 286 -11.59 -29.69 -2.49
N ARG A 287 -10.66 -28.91 -1.90
CA ARG A 287 -10.56 -27.47 -2.11
C ARG A 287 -9.98 -27.16 -3.50
N VAL A 288 -10.73 -26.44 -4.33
CA VAL A 288 -10.34 -26.05 -5.69
C VAL A 288 -10.30 -24.54 -5.82
N TYR A 289 -9.14 -23.96 -6.18
CA TYR A 289 -8.96 -22.51 -6.29
C TYR A 289 -9.06 -21.97 -7.70
N PHE A 290 -9.60 -20.76 -7.80
CA PHE A 290 -9.78 -19.99 -9.01
C PHE A 290 -9.23 -18.59 -8.82
N ALA A 291 -8.76 -17.98 -9.91
CA ALA A 291 -8.50 -16.55 -9.95
C ALA A 291 -9.38 -15.88 -11.00
N GLY A 292 -9.88 -14.67 -10.73
CA GLY A 292 -10.85 -14.01 -11.60
C GLY A 292 -10.64 -12.52 -11.80
N ALA A 293 -10.59 -12.07 -13.05
CA ALA A 293 -10.46 -10.66 -13.44
C ALA A 293 -11.80 -10.10 -13.94
N TYR A 294 -12.24 -9.01 -13.29
CA TYR A 294 -13.52 -8.34 -13.57
C TYR A 294 -13.28 -6.83 -13.59
N PRO A 295 -13.80 -6.08 -14.57
CA PRO A 295 -13.80 -4.63 -14.55
C PRO A 295 -14.54 -4.05 -13.34
N SER A 296 -14.31 -2.77 -13.05
CA SER A 296 -15.02 -2.06 -11.98
C SER A 296 -16.54 -2.14 -12.19
N GLY A 297 -17.30 -2.35 -11.12
CA GLY A 297 -18.77 -2.44 -11.17
C GLY A 297 -19.33 -3.75 -11.76
N CYS A 298 -18.47 -4.75 -12.01
CA CYS A 298 -18.89 -6.08 -12.50
C CYS A 298 -18.97 -7.16 -11.39
N GLY A 299 -19.00 -6.78 -10.11
CA GLY A 299 -19.21 -7.73 -9.01
C GLY A 299 -17.97 -8.57 -8.64
N LYS A 300 -16.76 -8.03 -8.79
CA LYS A 300 -15.51 -8.75 -8.49
C LYS A 300 -15.43 -9.24 -7.04
N THR A 301 -15.53 -8.32 -6.08
CA THR A 301 -15.48 -8.63 -4.64
C THR A 301 -16.64 -9.55 -4.26
N GLY A 302 -17.86 -9.26 -4.70
CA GLY A 302 -19.01 -10.13 -4.47
C GLY A 302 -18.77 -11.57 -4.94
N THR A 303 -18.21 -11.76 -6.15
CA THR A 303 -17.86 -13.11 -6.65
C THR A 303 -16.81 -13.79 -5.77
N ALA A 304 -15.76 -13.07 -5.36
CA ALA A 304 -14.73 -13.60 -4.48
C ALA A 304 -15.30 -14.09 -3.13
N MET A 305 -16.24 -13.32 -2.57
CA MET A 305 -16.89 -13.60 -1.29
C MET A 305 -17.85 -14.79 -1.33
N THR A 306 -18.35 -15.20 -2.50
CA THR A 306 -19.19 -16.41 -2.62
C THR A 306 -18.44 -17.73 -2.42
N GLY A 307 -17.10 -17.71 -2.42
CA GLY A 307 -16.30 -18.90 -2.20
C GLY A 307 -16.18 -19.30 -0.73
N ASP A 308 -15.93 -20.59 -0.51
CA ASP A 308 -15.72 -21.18 0.82
C ASP A 308 -14.34 -20.81 1.41
N ALA A 309 -13.47 -20.20 0.60
CA ALA A 309 -12.04 -20.07 0.87
C ALA A 309 -11.44 -18.82 0.23
N LEU A 310 -11.65 -17.67 0.86
CA LEU A 310 -11.12 -16.41 0.38
C LEU A 310 -9.60 -16.34 0.63
N ILE A 311 -8.85 -16.14 -0.46
CA ILE A 311 -7.42 -15.84 -0.43
C ILE A 311 -7.18 -14.34 -0.67
N GLY A 312 -8.00 -13.71 -1.52
CA GLY A 312 -7.97 -12.26 -1.75
C GLY A 312 -9.01 -11.81 -2.78
N ASP A 313 -9.46 -10.56 -2.73
CA ASP A 313 -10.53 -10.04 -3.59
C ASP A 313 -10.03 -9.16 -4.75
N ASP A 314 -8.81 -8.62 -4.64
CA ASP A 314 -8.34 -7.57 -5.54
C ASP A 314 -7.16 -7.93 -6.43
N LEU A 315 -6.10 -8.53 -5.89
CA LEU A 315 -4.83 -8.75 -6.60
C LEU A 315 -4.35 -10.21 -6.51
N ALA A 316 -3.73 -10.70 -7.58
CA ALA A 316 -3.13 -12.03 -7.64
C ALA A 316 -1.72 -11.99 -8.23
N LYS A 317 -0.78 -12.66 -7.54
CA LYS A 317 0.56 -12.95 -8.04
C LYS A 317 0.60 -14.40 -8.50
N ILE A 318 0.56 -14.62 -9.80
CA ILE A 318 0.46 -15.94 -10.42
C ILE A 318 1.83 -16.35 -10.96
N PHE A 319 2.23 -17.59 -10.76
CA PHE A 319 3.51 -18.10 -11.24
C PHE A 319 3.45 -19.58 -11.57
N ILE A 320 4.38 -20.01 -12.43
CA ILE A 320 4.61 -21.43 -12.69
C ILE A 320 5.61 -21.92 -11.64
N ASP A 321 5.18 -22.85 -10.80
CA ASP A 321 6.10 -23.56 -9.94
C ASP A 321 7.03 -24.45 -10.78
N LYS A 322 8.34 -24.33 -10.54
CA LYS A 322 9.35 -24.97 -11.39
C LYS A 322 9.48 -26.46 -11.13
N GLU A 323 9.14 -26.92 -9.93
CA GLU A 323 9.31 -28.31 -9.53
C GLU A 323 8.10 -29.14 -9.97
N SER A 324 6.89 -28.65 -9.72
CA SER A 324 5.64 -29.33 -10.06
C SER A 324 5.10 -29.00 -11.46
N GLY A 325 5.47 -27.85 -12.03
CA GLY A 325 4.88 -27.32 -13.28
C GLY A 325 3.49 -26.72 -13.09
N GLU A 326 3.00 -26.62 -11.84
CA GLU A 326 1.68 -26.08 -11.52
C GLU A 326 1.62 -24.56 -11.67
N VAL A 327 0.47 -24.04 -12.09
CA VAL A 327 0.17 -22.62 -11.98
C VAL A 327 -0.34 -22.35 -10.56
N ARG A 328 0.42 -21.58 -9.80
CA ARG A 328 0.13 -21.24 -8.41
C ARG A 328 -0.05 -19.75 -8.23
N ALA A 329 -0.74 -19.33 -7.17
CA ALA A 329 -0.95 -17.94 -6.87
C ALA A 329 -0.85 -17.61 -5.39
N VAL A 330 -0.40 -16.39 -5.09
CA VAL A 330 -0.48 -15.78 -3.76
C VAL A 330 -1.23 -14.46 -3.85
N ASN A 331 -1.90 -14.09 -2.76
CA ASN A 331 -2.39 -12.72 -2.58
C ASN A 331 -1.23 -11.84 -2.08
N PRO A 332 -0.86 -10.74 -2.80
CA PRO A 332 0.13 -9.80 -2.30
C PRO A 332 -0.33 -8.99 -1.08
N GLU A 333 -1.63 -8.98 -0.80
CA GLU A 333 -2.27 -8.32 0.33
C GLU A 333 -2.61 -9.35 1.44
N LYS A 334 -3.01 -8.87 2.61
CA LYS A 334 -3.61 -9.66 3.71
C LYS A 334 -4.88 -9.00 4.28
N GLY A 335 -5.31 -7.90 3.68
CA GLY A 335 -6.48 -7.13 4.08
C GLY A 335 -7.32 -6.75 2.88
N MET A 336 -8.52 -6.23 3.15
CA MET A 336 -9.47 -5.75 2.15
C MET A 336 -9.56 -4.23 2.23
N PHE A 337 -9.55 -3.58 1.05
CA PHE A 337 -9.80 -2.14 0.91
C PHE A 337 -11.03 -1.90 0.04
N GLY A 338 -12.20 -2.22 0.60
CA GLY A 338 -13.47 -2.32 -0.11
C GLY A 338 -14.14 -0.97 -0.34
N ILE A 339 -14.91 -0.87 -1.42
CA ILE A 339 -15.89 0.22 -1.58
C ILE A 339 -17.07 -0.12 -0.69
N ILE A 340 -17.48 0.79 0.17
CA ILE A 340 -18.57 0.52 1.14
C ILE A 340 -19.97 0.80 0.57
N GLU A 341 -20.09 1.61 -0.48
CA GLU A 341 -21.38 1.93 -1.08
C GLU A 341 -22.13 0.66 -1.48
N GLY A 342 -23.36 0.49 -0.95
CA GLY A 342 -24.19 -0.68 -1.16
C GLY A 342 -23.92 -1.87 -0.24
N VAL A 343 -22.85 -1.89 0.56
CA VAL A 343 -22.60 -2.96 1.55
C VAL A 343 -23.68 -2.92 2.63
N ASN A 344 -24.36 -4.04 2.84
CA ASN A 344 -25.46 -4.16 3.80
C ASN A 344 -25.69 -5.61 4.21
N ARG A 345 -26.47 -5.80 5.28
CA ARG A 345 -26.71 -7.11 5.90
C ARG A 345 -27.41 -8.13 4.96
N THR A 346 -28.13 -7.66 3.94
CA THR A 346 -28.86 -8.52 3.00
C THR A 346 -27.96 -9.05 1.90
N ASP A 347 -27.13 -8.17 1.32
CA ASP A 347 -26.32 -8.49 0.14
C ASP A 347 -24.89 -8.93 0.46
N ASP A 348 -24.35 -8.53 1.62
CA ASP A 348 -22.97 -8.81 2.06
C ASP A 348 -22.90 -8.97 3.60
N PRO A 349 -23.54 -10.01 4.17
CA PRO A 349 -23.59 -10.22 5.62
C PRO A 349 -22.22 -10.49 6.23
N GLU A 350 -21.32 -11.18 5.51
CA GLU A 350 -19.97 -11.52 6.00
C GLU A 350 -19.14 -10.28 6.26
N THR A 351 -19.18 -9.29 5.36
CA THR A 351 -18.49 -8.02 5.58
C THR A 351 -19.14 -7.23 6.71
N MET A 352 -20.48 -7.18 6.76
CA MET A 352 -21.19 -6.48 7.85
C MET A 352 -20.88 -7.07 9.23
N ASP A 353 -20.71 -8.39 9.34
CA ASP A 353 -20.33 -9.06 10.60
C ASP A 353 -18.96 -8.62 11.14
N VAL A 354 -18.08 -8.08 10.28
CA VAL A 354 -16.81 -7.47 10.68
C VAL A 354 -17.03 -5.99 10.98
N LEU A 355 -17.72 -5.26 10.10
CA LEU A 355 -17.96 -3.82 10.22
C LEU A 355 -18.83 -3.40 11.41
N GLU A 356 -19.54 -4.34 12.06
CA GLU A 356 -20.35 -4.11 13.26
C GLU A 356 -19.73 -4.68 14.55
N ARG A 357 -18.60 -5.39 14.47
CA ARG A 357 -18.06 -6.17 15.58
C ARG A 357 -17.24 -5.32 16.55
N GLU A 358 -17.58 -5.41 17.84
CA GLU A 358 -16.78 -4.78 18.90
C GLU A 358 -15.38 -5.41 19.00
N GLY A 359 -14.36 -4.54 19.11
CA GLY A 359 -12.97 -4.91 19.27
C GLY A 359 -12.26 -5.27 17.96
N GLU A 360 -12.99 -5.29 16.84
CA GLU A 360 -12.43 -5.50 15.51
C GLU A 360 -11.77 -4.21 15.00
N GLU A 361 -10.66 -4.34 14.28
CA GLU A 361 -9.94 -3.17 13.78
C GLU A 361 -10.45 -2.78 12.40
N VAL A 362 -11.14 -1.64 12.32
CA VAL A 362 -11.77 -1.16 11.08
C VAL A 362 -11.49 0.32 10.88
N ILE A 363 -10.88 0.65 9.74
CA ILE A 363 -10.72 2.05 9.32
C ILE A 363 -11.74 2.36 8.23
N PHE A 364 -12.72 3.20 8.54
CA PHE A 364 -13.62 3.76 7.56
C PHE A 364 -13.03 5.00 6.91
N SER A 365 -13.36 5.31 5.66
CA SER A 365 -12.88 6.53 5.02
C SER A 365 -13.98 7.24 4.23
N ASN A 366 -14.12 8.54 4.46
CA ASN A 366 -15.00 9.46 3.71
C ASN A 366 -16.51 9.18 3.81
N LEU A 367 -16.95 8.73 4.99
CA LEU A 367 -18.35 8.48 5.32
C LEU A 367 -19.05 9.66 5.96
N LEU A 368 -20.37 9.58 6.04
CA LEU A 368 -21.11 10.39 6.99
C LEU A 368 -20.92 9.79 8.38
N VAL A 369 -20.62 10.62 9.36
CA VAL A 369 -20.58 10.21 10.77
C VAL A 369 -21.61 11.02 11.55
N HIS A 370 -22.48 10.33 12.28
CA HIS A 370 -23.47 10.92 13.19
C HIS A 370 -23.42 10.17 14.51
N GLU A 371 -23.28 10.89 15.62
CA GLU A 371 -23.11 10.29 16.96
C GLU A 371 -22.01 9.20 17.00
N GLN A 372 -20.88 9.46 16.33
CA GLN A 372 -19.75 8.54 16.19
C GLN A 372 -20.10 7.20 15.50
N LYS A 373 -21.21 7.13 14.76
CA LYS A 373 -21.57 5.98 13.92
C LYS A 373 -21.38 6.30 12.44
N PRO A 374 -20.79 5.40 11.64
CA PRO A 374 -20.63 5.60 10.21
C PRO A 374 -21.92 5.28 9.46
N TYR A 375 -22.22 6.06 8.42
CA TYR A 375 -23.35 5.87 7.51
C TYR A 375 -22.90 6.06 6.06
N TRP A 376 -23.47 5.25 5.17
CA TRP A 376 -23.24 5.31 3.73
C TRP A 376 -24.52 5.00 2.97
N GLN A 377 -24.52 5.34 1.68
CA GLN A 377 -25.63 5.00 0.80
C GLN A 377 -25.79 3.48 0.73
N GLY A 378 -26.98 3.02 1.10
CA GLY A 378 -27.33 1.60 1.06
C GLY A 378 -26.90 0.79 2.29
N CYS A 379 -26.49 1.41 3.40
CA CYS A 379 -26.07 0.69 4.62
C CYS A 379 -27.15 -0.18 5.29
N GLY A 380 -28.43 0.02 4.95
CA GLY A 380 -29.56 -0.70 5.53
C GLY A 380 -30.06 -0.14 6.87
N TYR A 381 -29.43 0.91 7.40
CA TYR A 381 -29.90 1.63 8.60
C TYR A 381 -30.75 2.86 8.24
N ASP A 382 -31.53 3.35 9.20
CA ASP A 382 -32.18 4.66 9.10
C ASP A 382 -31.11 5.76 9.01
N LEU A 383 -31.16 6.55 7.94
CA LEU A 383 -30.18 7.61 7.70
C LEU A 383 -30.48 8.82 8.59
N PRO A 384 -29.45 9.41 9.24
CA PRO A 384 -29.64 10.59 10.08
C PRO A 384 -29.92 11.84 9.24
N GLU A 385 -30.58 12.84 9.84
CA GLU A 385 -30.85 14.12 9.17
C GLU A 385 -29.64 15.06 9.14
N THR A 386 -28.68 14.83 10.03
CA THR A 386 -27.47 15.65 10.22
C THR A 386 -26.25 14.77 10.49
N GLY A 387 -25.05 15.34 10.39
CA GLY A 387 -23.82 14.66 10.77
C GLY A 387 -22.60 15.45 10.30
N ARG A 388 -21.45 14.77 10.21
CA ARG A 388 -20.22 15.31 9.66
C ARG A 388 -19.67 14.38 8.60
N ASN A 389 -19.19 14.93 7.49
CA ASN A 389 -18.46 14.18 6.48
C ASN A 389 -17.18 14.91 6.07
N PHE A 390 -16.52 14.44 5.01
CA PHE A 390 -15.30 15.01 4.45
C PHE A 390 -15.40 16.48 4.01
N THR A 391 -16.60 17.08 3.98
CA THR A 391 -16.84 18.51 3.70
C THR A 391 -17.21 19.34 4.94
N GLY A 392 -17.10 18.76 6.15
CA GLY A 392 -17.50 19.38 7.40
C GLY A 392 -18.92 18.97 7.84
N GLU A 393 -19.65 19.88 8.49
CA GLU A 393 -21.04 19.61 8.90
C GLU A 393 -21.93 19.36 7.69
N TRP A 394 -22.81 18.38 7.81
CA TRP A 394 -23.71 17.91 6.76
C TRP A 394 -25.15 17.85 7.27
N THR A 395 -26.10 18.16 6.40
CA THR A 395 -27.55 17.96 6.61
C THR A 395 -28.17 17.34 5.37
N LYS A 396 -29.29 16.63 5.52
CA LYS A 396 -30.04 16.02 4.41
C LYS A 396 -30.43 17.02 3.32
N ASP A 397 -30.65 18.29 3.71
CA ASP A 397 -31.08 19.37 2.82
C ASP A 397 -29.90 20.18 2.24
N SER A 398 -28.65 19.82 2.58
CA SER A 398 -27.46 20.59 2.19
C SER A 398 -27.10 20.48 0.71
N GLY A 399 -27.73 19.57 -0.04
CA GLY A 399 -27.43 19.29 -1.46
C GLY A 399 -26.06 18.64 -1.71
N ARG A 400 -25.28 18.37 -0.65
CA ARG A 400 -24.00 17.66 -0.70
C ARG A 400 -24.22 16.16 -0.45
N PRO A 401 -23.44 15.27 -1.07
CA PRO A 401 -23.55 13.83 -0.81
C PRO A 401 -23.18 13.53 0.65
N MET A 402 -23.87 12.56 1.26
CA MET A 402 -23.60 12.13 2.64
C MET A 402 -22.19 11.52 2.79
N SER A 403 -21.80 10.67 1.85
CA SER A 403 -20.52 9.99 1.75
C SER A 403 -20.00 10.07 0.32
N HIS A 404 -18.70 9.94 0.13
CA HIS A 404 -18.15 9.89 -1.22
C HIS A 404 -18.47 8.55 -1.90
N LYS A 405 -18.68 8.52 -3.22
CA LYS A 405 -18.95 7.27 -3.98
C LYS A 405 -17.81 6.25 -3.95
N ASN A 406 -16.60 6.72 -3.65
CA ASN A 406 -15.42 5.87 -3.47
C ASN A 406 -15.10 5.66 -1.98
N ALA A 407 -16.01 5.99 -1.06
CA ALA A 407 -15.78 5.80 0.35
C ALA A 407 -15.51 4.32 0.68
N ARG A 408 -14.71 4.10 1.72
CA ARG A 408 -14.00 2.84 1.93
C ARG A 408 -14.19 2.31 3.33
N PHE A 409 -13.94 1.01 3.45
CA PHE A 409 -13.51 0.38 4.68
C PHE A 409 -12.18 -0.34 4.42
N THR A 410 -11.36 -0.41 5.46
CA THR A 410 -10.11 -1.17 5.51
C THR A 410 -10.22 -2.16 6.65
N ILE A 411 -10.08 -3.46 6.36
CA ILE A 411 -10.14 -4.55 7.36
C ILE A 411 -9.05 -5.60 7.07
N PRO A 412 -8.57 -6.33 8.08
CA PRO A 412 -7.78 -7.54 7.86
C PRO A 412 -8.65 -8.67 7.27
N LEU A 413 -8.11 -9.50 6.37
CA LEU A 413 -8.89 -10.58 5.75
C LEU A 413 -9.19 -11.72 6.73
N ASP A 414 -8.34 -11.97 7.72
CA ASP A 414 -8.48 -13.07 8.69
C ASP A 414 -9.65 -12.88 9.68
N THR A 415 -10.31 -11.73 9.61
CA THR A 415 -11.53 -11.39 10.37
C THR A 415 -12.81 -11.92 9.71
N LEU A 416 -12.74 -12.23 8.41
CA LEU A 416 -13.85 -12.74 7.60
C LEU A 416 -14.05 -14.24 7.83
N ALA A 417 -15.31 -14.66 7.91
CA ALA A 417 -15.65 -16.06 8.21
C ALA A 417 -15.17 -17.06 7.17
N ASN A 418 -15.10 -16.65 5.89
CA ASN A 418 -14.63 -17.48 4.78
C ASN A 418 -13.13 -17.31 4.49
N TYR A 419 -12.36 -16.65 5.36
CA TYR A 419 -10.91 -16.54 5.22
C TYR A 419 -10.24 -17.92 5.16
N ASP A 420 -9.30 -18.09 4.24
CA ASP A 420 -8.43 -19.26 4.21
C ASP A 420 -7.00 -18.91 4.64
N SER A 421 -6.51 -19.62 5.66
CA SER A 421 -5.13 -19.53 6.16
C SER A 421 -4.05 -19.81 5.10
N ALA A 422 -4.40 -20.47 3.99
CA ALA A 422 -3.52 -20.61 2.83
C ALA A 422 -3.10 -19.26 2.22
N THR A 423 -3.78 -18.16 2.58
CA THR A 423 -3.33 -16.78 2.33
C THR A 423 -1.91 -16.52 2.84
N GLU A 424 -1.47 -17.18 3.92
CA GLU A 424 -0.11 -17.05 4.48
C GLU A 424 0.89 -18.08 3.95
N ASN A 425 0.47 -18.97 3.04
CA ASN A 425 1.35 -19.99 2.48
C ASN A 425 2.31 -19.38 1.44
N SER A 426 3.61 -19.41 1.70
CA SER A 426 4.66 -18.90 0.80
C SER A 426 4.70 -19.57 -0.57
N GLU A 427 4.28 -20.83 -0.65
CA GLU A 427 4.17 -21.59 -1.90
C GLU A 427 2.87 -21.29 -2.67
N GLY A 428 1.95 -20.54 -2.07
CA GLY A 428 0.67 -20.19 -2.67
C GLY A 428 -0.28 -21.36 -2.88
N VAL A 429 -1.42 -21.08 -3.49
CA VAL A 429 -2.46 -22.06 -3.82
C VAL A 429 -2.37 -22.47 -5.29
N LYS A 430 -2.67 -23.73 -5.59
CA LYS A 430 -2.77 -24.22 -6.96
C LYS A 430 -4.04 -23.69 -7.63
N LEU A 431 -3.91 -22.99 -8.74
CA LEU A 431 -5.05 -22.52 -9.53
C LEU A 431 -5.52 -23.60 -10.51
N SER A 432 -6.83 -23.82 -10.57
CA SER A 432 -7.46 -24.76 -11.49
C SER A 432 -8.01 -24.08 -12.75
N ALA A 433 -8.43 -22.81 -12.65
CA ALA A 433 -8.78 -21.99 -13.81
C ALA A 433 -8.61 -20.49 -13.54
N LEU A 434 -8.52 -19.74 -14.63
CA LEU A 434 -8.59 -18.29 -14.66
C LEU A 434 -9.92 -17.86 -15.29
N ILE A 435 -10.63 -16.95 -14.63
CA ILE A 435 -11.96 -16.48 -15.04
C ILE A 435 -11.86 -15.03 -15.49
N PHE A 436 -12.44 -14.71 -16.65
CA PHE A 436 -12.60 -13.34 -17.11
C PHE A 436 -14.09 -13.01 -17.17
N GLY A 437 -14.52 -12.04 -16.37
CA GLY A 437 -15.90 -11.62 -16.27
C GLY A 437 -16.13 -10.22 -16.79
N GLY A 438 -17.38 -9.94 -17.16
CA GLY A 438 -17.82 -8.62 -17.61
C GLY A 438 -19.34 -8.51 -17.50
N ARG A 439 -19.85 -7.28 -17.60
CA ARG A 439 -21.29 -7.02 -17.62
C ARG A 439 -21.73 -6.75 -19.06
N ASP A 440 -22.53 -7.65 -19.61
CA ASP A 440 -23.20 -7.50 -20.90
C ASP A 440 -24.71 -7.50 -20.68
N TYR A 441 -25.42 -6.57 -21.33
CA TYR A 441 -26.88 -6.43 -21.23
C TYR A 441 -27.61 -6.93 -22.48
N SER A 442 -26.88 -7.36 -23.50
CA SER A 442 -27.39 -7.46 -24.87
C SER A 442 -27.07 -8.77 -25.58
N THR A 443 -25.89 -9.32 -25.32
CA THR A 443 -25.50 -10.66 -25.77
C THR A 443 -25.84 -11.68 -24.70
#